data_AF-A0A821Z2U4-F1
#
_entry.id   AF-A0A821Z2U4-F1
#
_cell.length_a   1.000
_cell.length_b   1.000
_cell.length_c   1.000
_cell.angle_alpha   90.00
_cell.angle_beta   90.00
_cell.angle_gamma   90.00
#
_symmetry.space_group_name_H-M   'P 1'
#
loop_
_entity.id
_entity.type
_entity.pdbx_description
1 polymer ?
#
loop_
_entity_poly.entity_id
_entity_poly.type
_entity_poly.pdbx_seq_one_letter_code
_entity_poly.pdbx_strand_id
1 'polypeptide(L)'
;HHAHRGDIMRLEVLIEYGGIYLDSDVLTLRSFVPLLNLNDVVMAHQDDQEAACNAVILAKKDATFLKRLYDAYQSFDQNCWDCHSVRLPGRLASIYPNEITVLPTNTFFRPSWNEKEALYESNNYNFTPNYACHLWNKINNHNYLSRLTPEVALSANNTFGRMLRHAIGNATLIKLKQFFSS
;
A
#
# COMPACT_ATOMS: atom_id res chain seq x y z
N HIS A 1 8.04 -3.39 -18.76
CA HIS A 1 8.01 -1.90 -18.72
C HIS A 1 6.60 -1.30 -18.58
N HIS A 2 5.78 -1.79 -17.64
CA HIS A 2 4.50 -1.15 -17.26
C HIS A 2 4.56 -0.49 -15.87
N ALA A 3 5.32 -1.06 -14.94
CA ALA A 3 5.49 -0.54 -13.58
C ALA A 3 6.00 0.92 -13.56
N HIS A 4 7.00 1.26 -14.39
CA HIS A 4 7.55 2.63 -14.45
C HIS A 4 6.52 3.68 -14.89
N ARG A 5 5.63 3.33 -15.83
CA ARG A 5 4.55 4.24 -16.24
C ARG A 5 3.54 4.43 -15.10
N GLY A 6 3.29 3.39 -14.31
CA GLY A 6 2.47 3.50 -13.09
C GLY A 6 3.12 4.35 -12.00
N ASP A 7 4.43 4.25 -11.83
CA ASP A 7 5.21 5.04 -10.86
C ASP A 7 5.24 6.53 -11.21
N ILE A 8 5.38 6.86 -12.49
CA ILE A 8 5.34 8.26 -12.95
C ILE A 8 3.91 8.81 -12.87
N MET A 9 2.93 8.07 -13.39
CA MET A 9 1.53 8.49 -13.44
C MET A 9 0.96 8.79 -12.05
N ARG A 10 1.28 7.96 -11.03
CA ARG A 10 0.80 8.23 -9.66
C ARG A 10 1.35 9.54 -9.10
N LEU A 11 2.60 9.88 -9.42
CA LEU A 11 3.21 11.14 -8.99
C LEU A 11 2.59 12.32 -9.72
N GLU A 12 2.39 12.23 -11.04
CA GLU A 12 1.72 13.28 -11.83
C GLU A 12 0.31 13.57 -11.29
N VAL A 13 -0.47 12.51 -11.04
CA VAL A 13 -1.83 12.65 -10.47
C VAL A 13 -1.80 13.29 -9.09
N LEU A 14 -0.90 12.86 -8.19
CA LEU A 14 -0.81 13.45 -6.85
C LEU A 14 -0.27 14.88 -6.85
N ILE A 15 0.65 15.22 -7.75
CA ILE A 15 1.12 16.60 -7.91
C ILE A 15 -0.02 17.49 -8.39
N GLU A 16 -0.80 17.04 -9.36
CA GLU A 16 -1.88 17.82 -9.96
C GLU A 16 -3.10 17.95 -9.03
N TYR A 17 -3.49 16.88 -8.35
CA TYR A 17 -4.76 16.82 -7.62
C TYR A 17 -4.61 16.67 -6.10
N GLY A 18 -3.44 16.27 -5.61
CA GLY A 18 -3.27 15.80 -4.25
C GLY A 18 -4.09 14.53 -3.98
N GLY A 19 -4.31 14.22 -2.70
CA GLY A 19 -5.13 13.12 -2.25
C GLY A 19 -4.33 11.91 -1.79
N ILE A 20 -4.88 10.72 -1.99
CA ILE A 20 -4.33 9.46 -1.51
C ILE A 20 -4.22 8.51 -2.69
N TYR A 21 -3.00 8.05 -2.95
CA TYR A 21 -2.74 6.97 -3.89
C TYR A 21 -2.58 5.64 -3.15
N LEU A 22 -3.14 4.58 -3.73
CA LEU A 22 -3.04 3.21 -3.27
C LEU A 22 -2.73 2.30 -4.47
N ASP A 23 -1.75 1.41 -4.35
CA ASP A 23 -1.59 0.29 -5.28
C ASP A 23 -2.87 -0.58 -5.26
N SER A 24 -3.18 -1.22 -6.38
CA SER A 24 -4.41 -2.02 -6.54
C SER A 24 -4.55 -3.20 -5.58
N ASP A 25 -3.45 -3.61 -4.96
CA ASP A 25 -3.36 -4.67 -3.98
C ASP A 25 -3.09 -4.15 -2.56
N VAL A 26 -3.48 -2.91 -2.26
CA VAL A 26 -3.53 -2.37 -0.90
C VAL A 26 -4.94 -2.49 -0.33
N LEU A 27 -5.07 -3.16 0.82
CA LEU A 27 -6.31 -3.25 1.58
C LEU A 27 -6.32 -2.21 2.71
N THR A 28 -7.27 -1.28 2.69
CA THR A 28 -7.45 -0.28 3.76
C THR A 28 -8.16 -0.90 4.96
N LEU A 29 -7.56 -0.76 6.15
CA LEU A 29 -8.06 -1.34 7.40
C LEU A 29 -8.57 -0.27 8.38
N ARG A 30 -8.12 0.98 8.25
CA ARG A 30 -8.54 2.10 9.09
C ARG A 30 -8.62 3.38 8.27
N SER A 31 -9.36 4.36 8.78
CA SER A 31 -9.41 5.70 8.18
C SER A 31 -8.04 6.37 8.19
N PHE A 32 -7.63 6.94 7.07
CA PHE A 32 -6.36 7.68 6.95
C PHE A 32 -6.46 9.13 7.46
N VAL A 33 -7.64 9.58 7.88
CA VAL A 33 -7.87 10.96 8.38
C VAL A 33 -6.84 11.42 9.41
N PRO A 34 -6.43 10.61 10.40
CA PRO A 34 -5.40 11.02 11.37
C PRO A 34 -4.02 11.30 10.76
N LEU A 35 -3.76 10.82 9.55
CA LEU A 35 -2.46 10.93 8.87
C LEU A 35 -2.38 12.15 7.94
N LEU A 36 -3.52 12.72 7.53
CA LEU A 36 -3.59 13.77 6.48
C LEU A 36 -2.85 15.06 6.82
N ASN A 37 -2.66 15.36 8.10
CA ASN A 37 -2.05 16.60 8.57
C ASN A 37 -0.65 16.42 9.16
N LEU A 38 -0.04 15.24 8.99
CA LEU A 38 1.31 15.00 9.52
C LEU A 38 2.38 15.77 8.74
N ASN A 39 2.23 15.85 7.42
CA ASN A 39 3.06 16.69 6.53
C ASN A 39 2.37 16.83 5.14
N ASP A 40 2.99 17.56 4.23
CA ASP A 40 2.53 17.71 2.84
C ASP A 40 2.64 16.40 2.04
N VAL A 41 3.56 15.50 2.43
CA VAL A 41 3.64 14.12 1.94
C VAL A 41 3.77 13.16 3.12
N VAL A 42 3.02 12.06 3.09
CA VAL A 42 3.14 10.97 4.05
C VAL A 42 3.27 9.64 3.32
N MET A 43 4.30 8.88 3.70
CA MET A 43 4.58 7.51 3.24
C MET A 43 4.91 6.63 4.44
N ALA A 44 5.24 5.35 4.23
CA ALA A 44 5.75 4.49 5.30
C ALA A 44 6.94 3.65 4.83
N HIS A 45 7.69 3.16 5.82
CA HIS A 45 8.83 2.28 5.56
C HIS A 45 8.41 0.91 5.05
N GLN A 46 9.06 0.35 4.02
CA GLN A 46 8.70 -1.00 3.56
C GLN A 46 9.22 -2.10 4.48
N ASP A 47 10.50 -2.04 4.85
CA ASP A 47 11.20 -3.10 5.56
C ASP A 47 12.24 -2.53 6.54
N ASP A 48 12.99 -1.52 6.11
CA ASP A 48 14.01 -0.81 6.89
C ASP A 48 13.78 0.72 6.87
N GLN A 49 14.52 1.46 7.69
CA GLN A 49 14.39 2.93 7.79
C GLN A 49 14.92 3.70 6.57
N GLU A 50 15.50 3.03 5.58
CA GLU A 50 16.04 3.65 4.37
C GLU A 50 15.14 3.47 3.14
N ALA A 51 14.05 2.74 3.29
CA ALA A 51 13.11 2.38 2.24
C ALA A 51 11.76 3.02 2.51
N ALA A 52 11.26 3.92 1.65
CA ALA A 52 9.90 4.45 1.72
C ALA A 52 9.12 4.01 0.46
N CYS A 53 8.12 3.15 0.64
CA CYS A 53 7.44 2.51 -0.49
C CYS A 53 6.29 3.35 -1.04
N ASN A 54 6.25 3.47 -2.37
CA ASN A 54 5.28 4.29 -3.12
C ASN A 54 3.90 3.65 -3.33
N ALA A 55 3.65 2.47 -2.77
CA ALA A 55 2.36 1.79 -2.87
C ALA A 55 1.24 2.45 -2.04
N VAL A 56 1.60 3.29 -1.06
CA VAL A 56 0.67 4.17 -0.34
C VAL A 56 1.32 5.54 -0.20
N ILE A 57 0.70 6.56 -0.80
CA ILE A 57 1.16 7.95 -0.69
C ILE A 57 -0.04 8.83 -0.36
N LEU A 58 0.07 9.61 0.71
CA LEU A 58 -0.86 10.70 0.98
C LEU A 58 -0.11 11.99 0.66
N ALA A 59 -0.70 12.87 -0.13
CA ALA A 59 -0.05 14.12 -0.50
C ALA A 59 -1.03 15.27 -0.67
N LYS A 60 -0.59 16.47 -0.31
CA LYS A 60 -1.26 17.69 -0.76
C LYS A 60 -0.93 17.94 -2.22
N LYS A 61 -1.85 18.61 -2.92
CA LYS A 61 -1.60 19.14 -4.27
C LYS A 61 -0.31 19.97 -4.24
N ASP A 62 0.47 19.86 -5.31
CA ASP A 62 1.69 20.63 -5.54
C ASP A 62 2.83 20.41 -4.52
N ALA A 63 2.79 19.35 -3.72
CA ALA A 63 3.80 19.06 -2.69
C ALA A 63 5.24 19.00 -3.27
N THR A 64 6.14 19.80 -2.68
CA THR A 64 7.54 19.94 -3.13
C THR A 64 8.28 18.61 -3.19
N PHE A 65 8.10 17.76 -2.17
CA PHE A 65 8.76 16.45 -2.14
C PHE A 65 8.39 15.57 -3.34
N LEU A 66 7.12 15.58 -3.77
CA LEU A 66 6.69 14.78 -4.93
C LEU A 66 7.28 15.31 -6.23
N LYS A 67 7.44 16.64 -6.39
CA LYS A 67 8.10 17.23 -7.56
C LYS A 67 9.57 16.82 -7.63
N ARG A 68 10.29 16.86 -6.50
CA ARG A 68 11.67 16.36 -6.42
C ARG A 68 11.77 14.88 -6.75
N LEU A 69 10.86 14.07 -6.21
CA LEU A 69 10.82 12.65 -6.49
C LEU A 69 10.56 12.41 -8.00
N TYR A 70 9.59 13.10 -8.58
CA TYR A 70 9.29 13.06 -10.01
C TYR A 70 10.50 13.46 -10.87
N ASP A 71 11.19 14.56 -10.53
CA ASP A 71 12.39 15.00 -11.25
C ASP A 71 13.54 13.99 -11.12
N ALA A 72 13.69 13.36 -9.95
CA ALA A 72 14.69 12.33 -9.71
C ALA A 72 14.41 11.03 -10.48
N TYR A 73 13.19 10.79 -10.96
CA TYR A 73 12.90 9.70 -11.89
C TYR A 73 13.55 9.90 -13.27
N GLN A 74 14.13 11.07 -13.58
CA GLN A 74 14.89 11.26 -14.83
C GLN A 74 16.19 10.45 -14.87
N SER A 75 16.79 10.10 -13.72
CA SER A 75 17.99 9.25 -13.63
C SER A 75 17.67 7.75 -13.57
N PHE A 76 16.55 7.34 -14.15
CA PHE A 76 16.01 5.98 -13.98
C PHE A 76 16.93 4.89 -14.54
N ASP A 77 17.25 3.91 -13.68
CA ASP A 77 17.91 2.66 -14.05
C ASP A 77 16.92 1.49 -14.02
N GLN A 78 16.62 0.96 -15.21
CA GLN A 78 15.71 -0.15 -15.42
C GLN A 78 16.18 -1.49 -14.83
N ASN A 79 17.46 -1.60 -14.47
CA ASN A 79 18.02 -2.82 -13.92
C ASN A 79 17.76 -2.98 -12.41
N CYS A 80 17.20 -1.95 -11.77
CA CYS A 80 16.93 -1.98 -10.33
C CYS A 80 15.45 -1.73 -10.00
N TRP A 81 14.75 -2.82 -9.72
CA TRP A 81 13.30 -2.87 -9.51
C TRP A 81 12.81 -2.02 -8.32
N ASP A 82 13.53 -2.01 -7.20
CA ASP A 82 13.15 -1.31 -5.96
C ASP A 82 13.86 0.05 -5.80
N CYS A 83 14.86 0.35 -6.65
CA CYS A 83 15.66 1.56 -6.53
C CYS A 83 14.81 2.82 -6.58
N HIS A 84 13.77 2.87 -7.41
CA HIS A 84 13.00 4.10 -7.66
C HIS A 84 11.67 4.14 -6.91
N SER A 85 11.04 2.98 -6.69
CA SER A 85 9.74 2.86 -6.03
C SER A 85 9.86 2.79 -4.50
N VAL A 86 11.04 2.44 -3.98
CA VAL A 86 11.26 2.21 -2.54
C VAL A 86 12.50 2.93 -2.01
N ARG A 87 13.67 2.74 -2.64
CA ARG A 87 14.95 3.29 -2.13
C ARG A 87 15.11 4.79 -2.41
N LEU A 88 14.73 5.26 -3.60
CA LEU A 88 14.84 6.68 -3.98
C LEU A 88 13.97 7.58 -3.10
N PRO A 89 12.68 7.28 -2.84
CA PRO A 89 11.90 8.07 -1.90
C PRO A 89 12.51 8.06 -0.49
N GLY A 90 13.03 6.92 -0.03
CA GLY A 90 13.71 6.83 1.26
C GLY A 90 14.96 7.72 1.35
N ARG A 91 15.83 7.69 0.33
CA ARG A 91 17.00 8.56 0.24
C ARG A 91 16.62 10.05 0.20
N LEU A 92 15.63 10.41 -0.62
CA LEU A 92 15.15 11.79 -0.68
C LEU A 92 14.54 12.23 0.65
N ALA A 93 13.85 11.34 1.38
CA ALA A 93 13.33 11.64 2.71
C ALA A 93 14.44 11.93 3.72
N SER A 94 15.59 11.24 3.63
CA SER A 94 16.77 11.57 4.44
C SER A 94 17.40 12.92 4.10
N ILE A 95 17.33 13.35 2.83
CA ILE A 95 17.87 14.64 2.36
C ILE A 95 16.91 15.80 2.69
N TYR A 96 15.60 15.56 2.58
CA TYR A 96 14.53 16.55 2.75
C TYR A 96 13.54 16.13 3.86
N PRO A 97 13.99 15.91 5.10
CA PRO A 97 13.16 15.34 6.16
C PRO A 97 12.00 16.25 6.60
N ASN A 98 12.05 17.54 6.27
CA ASN A 98 10.98 18.48 6.58
C ASN A 98 9.83 18.45 5.55
N GLU A 99 10.05 17.87 4.37
CA GLU A 99 9.06 17.88 3.27
C GLU A 99 8.19 16.60 3.23
N ILE A 100 8.47 15.61 4.09
CA ILE A 100 7.78 14.32 4.16
C ILE A 100 7.74 13.78 5.59
N THR A 101 6.68 13.06 5.94
CA THR A 101 6.67 12.14 7.09
C THR A 101 6.74 10.70 6.61
N VAL A 102 7.72 9.93 7.08
CA VAL A 102 7.80 8.49 6.84
C VAL A 102 7.39 7.74 8.10
N LEU A 103 6.27 7.04 8.01
CA LEU A 103 5.68 6.28 9.12
C LEU A 103 6.34 4.90 9.29
N PRO A 104 6.19 4.28 10.48
CA PRO A 104 6.69 2.93 10.72
C PRO A 104 6.06 1.89 9.77
N THR A 105 6.79 0.82 9.49
CA THR A 105 6.41 -0.23 8.53
C THR A 105 5.04 -0.87 8.79
N ASN A 106 4.68 -1.05 10.05
CA ASN A 106 3.38 -1.62 10.43
C ASN A 106 2.18 -0.74 10.08
N THR A 107 2.39 0.50 9.62
CA THR A 107 1.31 1.39 9.18
C THR A 107 0.63 0.82 7.93
N PHE A 108 1.40 0.40 6.92
CA PHE A 108 0.88 -0.04 5.60
C PHE A 108 1.43 -1.38 5.12
N PHE A 109 2.59 -1.83 5.60
CA PHE A 109 3.41 -2.86 4.95
C PHE A 109 3.66 -4.10 5.82
N ARG A 110 2.89 -4.30 6.89
CA ARG A 110 2.91 -5.56 7.63
C ARG A 110 1.60 -6.35 7.46
N PRO A 111 1.62 -7.69 7.36
CA PRO A 111 2.80 -8.56 7.17
C PRO A 111 3.62 -8.15 5.94
N SER A 112 4.96 -8.19 6.06
CA SER A 112 5.84 -7.77 4.97
C SER A 112 5.93 -8.84 3.88
N TRP A 113 6.64 -8.54 2.80
CA TRP A 113 6.84 -9.50 1.70
C TRP A 113 7.59 -10.78 2.14
N ASN A 114 8.43 -10.67 3.17
CA ASN A 114 9.13 -11.81 3.80
C ASN A 114 8.24 -12.61 4.78
N GLU A 115 7.10 -12.04 5.19
CA GLU A 115 6.16 -12.63 6.14
C GLU A 115 4.78 -12.84 5.50
N LYS A 116 4.70 -12.78 4.16
CA LYS A 116 3.44 -12.78 3.40
C LYS A 116 2.62 -14.05 3.63
N GLU A 117 3.26 -15.15 3.99
CA GLU A 117 2.64 -16.42 4.40
C GLU A 117 1.70 -16.21 5.59
N ALA A 118 2.00 -15.28 6.50
CA ALA A 118 1.14 -14.94 7.63
C ALA A 118 -0.25 -14.40 7.21
N LEU A 119 -0.40 -13.90 5.98
CA LEU A 119 -1.70 -13.51 5.44
C LEU A 119 -2.61 -14.74 5.26
N TYR A 120 -2.07 -15.86 4.78
CA TYR A 120 -2.87 -16.98 4.32
C TYR A 120 -2.82 -18.20 5.25
N GLU A 121 -1.74 -18.35 6.02
CA GLU A 121 -1.46 -19.52 6.86
C GLU A 121 -1.71 -19.26 8.35
N SER A 122 -1.60 -18.01 8.82
CA SER A 122 -1.93 -17.64 10.19
C SER A 122 -3.39 -17.21 10.32
N ASN A 123 -3.98 -17.43 11.49
CA ASN A 123 -5.31 -16.92 11.86
C ASN A 123 -5.28 -15.95 13.05
N ASN A 124 -4.10 -15.67 13.63
CA ASN A 124 -3.94 -14.94 14.88
C ASN A 124 -3.09 -13.66 14.77
N TYR A 125 -2.64 -13.29 13.56
CA TYR A 125 -1.91 -12.04 13.35
C TYR A 125 -2.68 -10.82 13.87
N ASN A 126 -2.01 -9.95 14.62
CA ASN A 126 -2.59 -8.71 15.16
C ASN A 126 -2.36 -7.55 14.19
N PHE A 127 -3.35 -7.26 13.35
CA PHE A 127 -3.31 -6.15 12.40
C PHE A 127 -3.95 -4.85 12.91
N THR A 128 -4.28 -4.76 14.20
CA THR A 128 -4.87 -3.55 14.81
C THR A 128 -4.05 -2.26 14.57
N PRO A 129 -2.70 -2.30 14.60
CA PRO A 129 -1.89 -1.12 14.32
C PRO A 129 -2.04 -0.61 12.88
N ASN A 130 -2.37 -1.49 11.95
CA ASN A 130 -2.31 -1.22 10.52
C ASN A 130 -3.41 -0.27 10.06
N TYR A 131 -3.03 0.77 9.34
CA TYR A 131 -3.97 1.57 8.56
C TYR A 131 -4.31 0.89 7.23
N ALA A 132 -3.33 0.20 6.64
CA ALA A 132 -3.52 -0.62 5.45
C ALA A 132 -2.61 -1.85 5.47
N CYS A 133 -2.83 -2.76 4.52
CA CYS A 133 -1.97 -3.89 4.26
C CYS A 133 -1.73 -4.00 2.75
N HIS A 134 -0.47 -3.90 2.34
CA HIS A 134 -0.05 -4.31 1.00
C HIS A 134 -0.11 -5.84 0.90
N LEU A 135 -0.78 -6.38 -0.12
CA LEU A 135 -1.07 -7.81 -0.23
C LEU A 135 -0.02 -8.59 -1.04
N TRP A 136 0.95 -7.90 -1.64
CA TRP A 136 2.08 -8.51 -2.34
C TRP A 136 1.66 -9.44 -3.49
N ASN A 137 0.58 -9.10 -4.20
CA ASN A 137 -0.09 -10.01 -5.15
C ASN A 137 0.81 -10.46 -6.31
N LYS A 138 1.84 -9.68 -6.65
CA LYS A 138 2.83 -10.02 -7.69
C LYS A 138 3.76 -11.17 -7.32
N ILE A 139 4.04 -11.34 -6.03
CA ILE A 139 4.99 -12.35 -5.52
C ILE A 139 4.30 -13.49 -4.76
N ASN A 140 3.02 -13.31 -4.43
CA ASN A 140 2.19 -14.37 -3.89
C ASN A 140 1.78 -15.34 -4.99
N ASN A 141 1.93 -16.64 -4.75
CA ASN A 141 1.37 -17.67 -5.62
C ASN A 141 -0.14 -17.44 -5.73
N HIS A 142 -0.61 -17.07 -6.92
CA HIS A 142 -1.97 -16.58 -7.23
C HIS A 142 -3.15 -17.51 -6.83
N ASN A 143 -2.89 -18.65 -6.22
CA ASN A 143 -3.85 -19.69 -5.86
C ASN A 143 -4.95 -19.23 -4.89
N TYR A 144 -4.71 -18.19 -4.09
CA TYR A 144 -5.75 -17.67 -3.20
C TYR A 144 -6.67 -16.69 -3.91
N LEU A 145 -6.11 -15.69 -4.61
CA LEU A 145 -6.91 -14.68 -5.31
C LEU A 145 -7.74 -15.27 -6.45
N SER A 146 -7.23 -16.30 -7.14
CA SER A 146 -7.99 -17.00 -8.19
C SER A 146 -9.25 -17.68 -7.68
N ARG A 147 -9.33 -17.95 -6.38
CA ARG A 147 -10.47 -18.57 -5.70
C ARG A 147 -11.25 -17.58 -4.83
N LEU A 148 -10.90 -16.30 -4.85
CA LEU A 148 -11.53 -15.31 -3.99
C LEU A 148 -12.97 -15.06 -4.44
N THR A 149 -13.92 -15.42 -3.58
CA THR A 149 -15.34 -15.11 -3.71
C THR A 149 -15.83 -14.47 -2.40
N PRO A 150 -17.00 -13.81 -2.40
CA PRO A 150 -17.60 -13.35 -1.14
C PRO A 150 -17.77 -14.48 -0.11
N GLU A 151 -18.05 -15.71 -0.55
CA GLU A 151 -18.17 -16.87 0.34
C GLU A 151 -16.83 -17.26 0.97
N VAL A 152 -15.76 -17.28 0.18
CA VAL A 152 -14.41 -17.53 0.68
C VAL A 152 -13.99 -16.43 1.65
N ALA A 153 -14.28 -15.16 1.35
CA ALA A 153 -13.99 -14.04 2.26
C ALA A 153 -14.73 -14.16 3.60
N LEU A 154 -15.99 -14.64 3.60
CA LEU A 154 -16.78 -14.85 4.81
C LEU A 154 -16.28 -16.03 5.66
N SER A 155 -15.91 -17.14 5.02
CA SER A 155 -15.58 -18.40 5.69
C SER A 155 -14.09 -18.60 6.00
N ALA A 156 -13.19 -17.85 5.36
CA ALA A 156 -11.75 -18.03 5.54
C ALA A 156 -11.30 -17.76 6.98
N ASN A 157 -10.72 -18.79 7.59
CA ASN A 157 -10.14 -18.73 8.94
C ASN A 157 -8.63 -18.44 8.89
N ASN A 158 -8.25 -17.34 8.24
CA ASN A 158 -6.89 -16.83 8.20
C ASN A 158 -6.88 -15.29 8.29
N THR A 159 -5.68 -14.72 8.42
CA THR A 159 -5.44 -13.27 8.57
C THR A 159 -6.06 -12.48 7.42
N PHE A 160 -5.88 -12.93 6.18
CA PHE A 160 -6.44 -12.28 5.01
C PHE A 160 -7.97 -12.24 5.05
N GLY A 161 -8.63 -13.36 5.37
CA GLY A 161 -10.08 -13.41 5.57
C GLY A 161 -10.56 -12.49 6.68
N ARG A 162 -9.84 -12.46 7.81
CA ARG A 162 -10.14 -11.53 8.93
C ARG A 162 -10.02 -10.06 8.49
N MET A 163 -8.98 -9.73 7.73
CA MET A 163 -8.77 -8.38 7.20
C MET A 163 -9.87 -7.98 6.20
N LEU A 164 -10.27 -8.87 5.28
CA LEU A 164 -11.36 -8.59 4.33
C LEU A 164 -12.69 -8.32 5.03
N ARG A 165 -13.04 -9.15 6.03
CA ARG A 165 -14.25 -8.96 6.83
C ARG A 165 -14.22 -7.66 7.61
N HIS A 166 -13.05 -7.28 8.13
CA HIS A 166 -12.84 -6.01 8.81
C HIS A 166 -12.99 -4.80 7.88
N ALA A 167 -12.35 -4.85 6.70
CA ALA A 167 -12.34 -3.74 5.75
C ALA A 167 -13.69 -3.52 5.03
N ILE A 168 -14.33 -4.61 4.61
CA ILE A 168 -15.55 -4.57 3.76
C ILE A 168 -16.83 -4.66 4.59
N GLY A 169 -16.77 -5.39 5.71
CA GLY A 169 -17.91 -5.70 6.57
C GLY A 169 -18.70 -6.93 6.11
N ASN A 170 -19.10 -7.78 7.06
CA ASN A 170 -19.86 -9.01 6.79
C ASN A 170 -21.18 -8.73 6.05
N ALA A 171 -21.90 -7.66 6.40
CA ALA A 171 -23.16 -7.31 5.76
C ALA A 171 -23.00 -7.03 4.25
N THR A 172 -21.93 -6.33 3.86
CA THR A 172 -21.59 -6.05 2.47
C THR A 172 -21.21 -7.34 1.73
N LEU A 173 -20.37 -8.18 2.35
CA LEU A 173 -19.97 -9.47 1.77
C LEU A 173 -21.18 -10.41 1.56
N ILE A 174 -22.14 -10.43 2.48
CA ILE A 174 -23.39 -11.21 2.33
C ILE A 174 -24.21 -10.69 1.13
N LYS A 175 -24.33 -9.36 0.96
CA LYS A 175 -25.02 -8.77 -0.19
C LYS A 175 -24.33 -9.12 -1.51
N LEU A 176 -22.99 -9.04 -1.55
CA LEU A 176 -22.20 -9.44 -2.72
C LEU A 176 -22.39 -10.92 -3.04
N LYS A 177 -22.38 -11.80 -2.03
CA LYS A 177 -22.65 -13.23 -2.20
C LYS A 177 -24.00 -13.46 -2.89
N GLN A 178 -25.05 -12.78 -2.44
CA GLN A 178 -26.39 -12.89 -3.02
C GLN A 178 -26.42 -12.40 -4.47
N PHE A 179 -25.79 -11.25 -4.75
CA PHE A 179 -25.72 -10.65 -6.09
C PHE A 179 -25.02 -11.55 -7.11
N PHE A 180 -23.93 -12.22 -6.75
CA PHE A 180 -23.22 -13.14 -7.66
C PHE A 180 -23.83 -14.55 -7.74
N SER A 181 -24.82 -14.86 -6.91
CA SER A 181 -25.53 -16.16 -6.93
C SER A 181 -26.85 -16.09 -7.71
N SER A 182 -27.29 -14.90 -8.14
CA SER A 182 -28.45 -14.65 -9.00
C SER A 182 -28.05 -14.51 -10.46
#